data_AF-A0A1H7VUJ9-F1
#
_entry.id   AF-A0A1H7VUJ9-F1
#
_cell.length_a   1.000
_cell.length_b   1.000
_cell.length_c   1.000
_cell.angle_alpha   90.00
_cell.angle_beta   90.00
_cell.angle_gamma   90.00
#
_symmetry.space_group_name_H-M   'P 1'
#
loop_
_entity.id
_entity.type
_entity.pdbx_description
1 polymer ?
#
loop_
_entity_poly.entity_id
_entity_poly.type
_entity_poly.pdbx_seq_one_letter_code
_entity_poly.pdbx_strand_id
1 'polypeptide(L)'
;MAKAGLVERHADPQDRRKSLVTLAPEARARIGAAWDVPGKAFGAVLETYRDEELAVIADCLERAGAVGRAQAERLAGPDAS
;
A
#
# COMPACT_ATOMS: atom_id res chain seq x y z
N MET A 1 -3.08 8.02 -17.44
CA MET A 1 -4.50 7.73 -17.16
C MET A 1 -4.66 7.48 -15.66
N ALA A 2 -5.08 8.49 -14.90
CA ALA A 2 -5.52 8.26 -13.52
C ALA A 2 -6.81 7.44 -13.60
N LYS A 3 -6.86 6.24 -12.99
CA LYS A 3 -8.08 5.42 -12.93
C LYS A 3 -9.16 6.24 -12.23
N ALA A 4 -10.02 6.87 -13.02
CA ALA A 4 -11.17 7.62 -12.56
C ALA A 4 -11.99 6.70 -11.65
N GLY A 5 -12.12 7.09 -10.38
CA GLY A 5 -12.92 6.38 -9.37
C GLY A 5 -12.16 5.62 -8.28
N LEU A 6 -10.82 5.55 -8.30
CA LEU A 6 -10.05 4.89 -7.23
C LEU A 6 -9.38 5.85 -6.24
N VAL A 7 -9.24 7.11 -6.63
CA VAL A 7 -8.47 8.11 -5.89
C VAL A 7 -9.23 9.44 -5.93
N GLU A 8 -9.55 9.98 -4.76
CA GLU A 8 -9.89 11.38 -4.61
C GLU A 8 -8.60 12.18 -4.39
N ARG A 9 -8.41 13.21 -5.21
CA ARG A 9 -7.33 14.19 -5.02
C ARG A 9 -7.90 15.40 -4.33
N HIS A 10 -7.53 15.60 -3.08
CA HIS A 10 -7.79 16.84 -2.35
C HIS A 10 -6.59 17.76 -2.49
N ALA A 11 -6.81 19.05 -2.75
CA ALA A 11 -5.74 20.04 -2.73
C ALA A 11 -5.30 20.22 -1.27
N ASP A 12 -3.99 20.19 -1.00
CA ASP A 12 -3.48 20.46 0.34
C ASP A 12 -3.73 21.94 0.69
N PRO A 13 -4.47 22.25 1.77
CA PRO A 13 -4.78 23.62 2.15
C PRO A 13 -3.55 24.42 2.58
N GLN A 14 -2.42 23.78 2.89
CA GLN A 14 -1.18 24.43 3.32
C GLN A 14 -0.16 24.60 2.20
N ASP A 15 -0.28 23.87 1.08
CA ASP A 15 0.56 24.04 -0.11
C ASP A 15 -0.19 23.62 -1.37
N ARG A 16 -0.59 24.60 -2.19
CA ARG A 16 -1.34 24.37 -3.44
C ARG A 16 -0.57 23.54 -4.49
N ARG A 17 0.73 23.29 -4.28
CA ARG A 17 1.54 22.39 -5.12
C ARG A 17 1.48 20.92 -4.69
N LYS A 18 0.88 20.62 -3.53
CA LYS A 18 0.71 19.25 -3.01
C LYS A 18 -0.75 18.81 -3.13
N SER A 19 -0.94 17.56 -3.53
CA SER A 19 -2.26 16.93 -3.63
C SER A 19 -2.28 15.72 -2.71
N LEU A 20 -3.24 15.71 -1.79
CA LEU A 20 -3.54 14.57 -0.93
C LEU A 20 -4.33 13.56 -1.75
N VAL A 21 -3.74 12.39 -1.98
CA VAL A 21 -4.38 11.25 -2.64
C VAL A 21 -4.99 10.39 -1.56
N THR A 22 -6.32 10.41 -1.46
CA THR A 22 -7.07 9.55 -0.56
C THR A 22 -7.85 8.54 -1.40
N LEU A 23 -7.84 7.28 -0.99
CA LEU A 23 -8.72 6.27 -1.57
C LEU A 23 -10.17 6.69 -1.28
N ALA A 24 -10.97 6.87 -2.34
CA ALA A 24 -12.40 7.16 -2.20
C ALA A 24 -13.05 6.07 -1.31
N PRO A 25 -13.98 6.39 -0.40
CA PRO A 25 -14.63 5.40 0.46
C PRO A 25 -15.25 4.23 -0.33
N GLU A 26 -15.83 4.52 -1.48
CA GLU A 26 -16.39 3.53 -2.41
C GLU A 26 -15.30 2.63 -3.03
N ALA A 27 -14.14 3.20 -3.35
CA ALA A 27 -12.97 2.45 -3.79
C ALA A 27 -12.45 1.52 -2.69
N ARG A 28 -12.46 1.97 -1.43
CA ARG A 28 -12.07 1.13 -0.28
C ARG A 28 -13.02 -0.04 -0.08
N ALA A 29 -14.33 0.16 -0.20
CA ALA A 29 -15.32 -0.91 -0.13
C ALA A 29 -15.17 -1.91 -1.28
N ARG A 30 -14.98 -1.42 -2.50
CA ARG A 30 -14.77 -2.25 -3.69
C ARG A 30 -13.47 -3.06 -3.63
N ILE A 31 -12.38 -2.44 -3.16
CA ILE A 31 -11.10 -3.14 -2.96
C ILE A 31 -11.25 -4.18 -1.86
N GLY A 32 -11.90 -3.85 -0.73
CA GLY A 32 -12.19 -4.80 0.33
C GLY A 32 -12.96 -6.03 -0.17
N ALA A 33 -14.03 -5.81 -0.94
CA ALA A 33 -14.80 -6.89 -1.55
C ALA A 33 -13.97 -7.71 -2.55
N ALA A 34 -13.15 -7.06 -3.38
CA ALA A 34 -12.27 -7.75 -4.31
C ALA A 34 -11.21 -8.61 -3.60
N TRP A 35 -10.77 -8.19 -2.40
CA TRP A 35 -9.76 -8.87 -1.59
C TRP A 35 -10.32 -9.88 -0.60
N ASP A 36 -11.64 -10.06 -0.50
CA ASP A 36 -12.22 -11.03 0.43
C ASP A 36 -11.78 -12.47 0.12
N VAL A 37 -11.87 -12.89 -1.14
CA VAL A 37 -11.44 -14.24 -1.56
C VAL A 37 -9.91 -14.40 -1.51
N PRO A 38 -9.10 -13.50 -2.09
CA PRO A 38 -7.64 -13.57 -1.96
C PRO A 38 -7.17 -13.51 -0.51
N GLY A 39 -7.76 -12.65 0.32
CA GLY A 39 -7.42 -12.48 1.73
C GLY A 39 -7.62 -13.76 2.53
N LYS A 40 -8.74 -14.47 2.30
CA LYS A 40 -8.99 -15.80 2.90
C LYS A 40 -7.97 -16.83 2.44
N ALA A 41 -7.63 -16.86 1.15
CA ALA A 41 -6.63 -17.80 0.62
C ALA A 41 -5.23 -17.55 1.20
N PHE A 42 -4.80 -16.30 1.30
CA PHE A 42 -3.54 -15.94 1.98
C PHE A 42 -3.59 -16.26 3.47
N GLY A 43 -4.71 -15.96 4.15
CA GLY A 43 -4.92 -16.31 5.55
C GLY A 43 -4.73 -17.80 5.81
N ALA A 44 -5.35 -18.65 5.00
CA ALA A 44 -5.22 -20.11 5.12
C ALA A 44 -3.77 -20.60 4.95
N VAL A 45 -2.96 -19.95 4.11
CA VAL A 45 -1.52 -20.26 4.00
C VAL A 45 -0.78 -19.83 5.25
N LEU A 46 -1.06 -18.62 5.77
CA LEU A 46 -0.43 -18.10 6.98
C LEU A 46 -0.77 -18.93 8.22
N GLU A 47 -1.99 -19.48 8.30
CA GLU A 47 -2.42 -20.39 9.37
C GLU A 47 -1.62 -21.70 9.43
N THR A 48 -0.87 -22.06 8.37
CA THR A 48 0.00 -23.25 8.38
C THR A 48 1.34 -23.03 9.10
N TYR A 49 1.69 -21.79 9.39
CA TYR A 49 2.93 -21.42 10.06
C TYR A 49 2.71 -21.30 11.57
N ARG A 50 3.75 -21.61 12.34
CA ARG A 50 3.76 -21.34 13.78
C ARG A 50 3.96 -19.85 14.03
N ASP A 51 3.60 -19.40 15.23
CA ASP A 51 3.72 -18.00 15.62
C ASP A 51 5.15 -17.47 15.48
N GLU A 52 6.17 -18.28 15.78
CA GLU A 52 7.57 -17.88 15.62
C GLU A 52 7.96 -17.71 14.15
N GLU A 53 7.40 -18.52 13.26
CA GLU A 53 7.63 -18.45 11.82
C GLU A 53 6.91 -17.25 11.22
N LEU A 54 5.69 -16.96 11.67
CA LEU A 54 4.96 -15.75 11.32
C LEU A 54 5.70 -14.48 11.76
N ALA A 55 6.34 -14.50 12.93
CA ALA A 55 7.17 -13.38 13.40
C ALA A 55 8.36 -13.12 12.45
N VAL A 56 9.01 -14.17 11.97
CA VAL A 56 10.11 -14.05 10.99
C VAL A 56 9.60 -13.54 9.63
N ILE A 57 8.46 -14.04 9.17
CA ILE A 57 7.85 -13.60 7.91
C ILE A 57 7.47 -12.11 7.99
N ALA A 58 6.86 -11.68 9.10
CA ALA A 58 6.50 -10.28 9.33
C ALA A 58 7.74 -9.37 9.34
N ASP A 59 8.79 -9.73 10.09
CA ASP A 59 10.05 -8.99 10.13
C ASP A 59 10.69 -8.87 8.73
N CYS A 60 10.69 -9.96 7.95
CA CYS A 60 11.21 -9.97 6.59
C CYS A 60 10.44 -9.00 5.68
N LEU A 61 9.10 -9.04 5.71
CA LEU A 61 8.25 -8.16 4.90
C LEU A 61 8.41 -6.68 5.30
N GLU A 62 8.55 -6.37 6.58
CA GLU A 62 8.80 -5.03 7.07
C GLU A 62 10.13 -4.48 6.56
N ARG A 63 11.21 -5.26 6.67
CA ARG A 63 12.55 -4.90 6.18
C ARG A 63 12.59 -4.72 4.68
N ALA A 64 12.00 -5.65 3.92
CA ALA A 64 11.89 -5.55 2.48
C ALA A 64 11.10 -4.30 2.06
N GLY A 65 9.99 -4.01 2.76
CA GLY A 65 9.21 -2.80 2.57
C GLY A 65 10.00 -1.52 2.84
N ALA A 66 10.83 -1.49 3.89
CA ALA A 66 11.70 -0.37 4.19
C ALA A 66 12.74 -0.13 3.08
N VAL A 67 13.36 -1.19 2.56
CA VAL A 67 14.27 -1.11 1.41
C VAL A 67 13.54 -0.55 0.19
N GLY A 68 12.35 -1.06 -0.12
CA GLY A 68 11.54 -0.58 -1.24
C GLY A 68 11.20 0.90 -1.14
N ARG A 69 10.80 1.38 0.04
CA ARG A 69 10.54 2.81 0.29
C ARG A 69 11.80 3.65 0.09
N ALA A 70 12.93 3.23 0.65
CA ALA A 70 14.20 3.93 0.47
C ALA A 70 14.63 4.02 -1.01
N GLN A 71 14.37 2.98 -1.80
CA GLN A 71 14.63 3.02 -3.24
C GLN A 71 13.65 3.94 -3.99
N ALA A 72 12.36 3.92 -3.62
CA ALA A 72 11.38 4.84 -4.19
C ALA A 72 11.70 6.31 -3.88
N GLU A 73 12.14 6.61 -2.66
CA GLU A 73 12.61 7.95 -2.25
C GLU A 73 13.84 8.37 -3.05
N ARG A 74 14.79 7.46 -3.28
CA ARG A 74 15.97 7.71 -4.13
C ARG A 74 15.58 8.05 -5.57
N LEU A 75 14.62 7.33 -6.14
CA LEU A 75 14.12 7.57 -7.49
C LEU A 75 13.26 8.84 -7.61
N ALA A 76 12.64 9.28 -6.51
CA ALA A 76 11.86 10.52 -6.43
C ALA A 76 12.74 11.75 -6.09
N GLY A 77 14.03 11.55 -5.80
CA GLY A 77 15.01 12.60 -5.55
C GLY A 77 15.44 13.35 -6.82
N PRO A 78 16.13 14.50 -6.68
CA PRO A 78 16.32 15.53 -7.71
C PRO A 78 17.11 15.12 -8.98
N ASP A 79 17.61 13.90 -9.07
CA ASP A 79 18.29 13.38 -10.27
C ASP A 79 17.33 12.76 -11.31
N ALA A 80 16.01 12.79 -11.04
CA ALA A 80 14.97 12.50 -12.02
C ALA A 80 14.46 13.81 -12.67
N SER A 81 15.29 14.46 -13.47
CA SER A 81 14.87 15.48 -14.45
C SER A 81 15.79 15.46 -15.67
#